data_AF-A1BIA9-F1
#
_entry.id   AF-A1BIA9-F1
#
_cell.length_a   1.000
_cell.length_b   1.000
_cell.length_c   1.000
_cell.angle_alpha   90.00
_cell.angle_beta   90.00
_cell.angle_gamma   90.00
#
_symmetry.space_group_name_H-M   'P 1'
#
loop_
_entity.id
_entity.type
_entity.pdbx_description
1 polymer ?
#
loop_
_entity_poly.entity_id
_entity_poly.type
_entity_poly.pdbx_seq_one_letter_code
_entity_poly.pdbx_strand_id
1 'polypeptide(L)'
;MKMKKNVAAVCVMLMAGNAVAAEKTAEQLVAGKKQADITYRQLMEIMGTASTMINEGLVRENSRMVRDGVDLVINHPAPNHKPWLIVAPKDQEEFKKTLVAYDPILDSQAEQIAVEAGKPDWNAANSAASTLMGTCIACHASWKDKTIEIKKLL
;
A
#
# COMPACT_ATOMS: atom_id res chain seq x y z
N MET A 1 25.69 -11.05 -65.86
CA MET A 1 25.15 -10.12 -64.83
C MET A 1 23.63 -10.04 -64.96
N LYS A 2 22.89 -10.63 -64.01
CA LYS A 2 21.51 -10.26 -63.58
C LYS A 2 20.98 -11.33 -62.62
N MET A 3 21.20 -11.12 -61.32
CA MET A 3 20.60 -11.92 -60.26
C MET A 3 19.24 -11.30 -59.92
N LYS A 4 18.15 -12.02 -60.19
CA LYS A 4 16.78 -11.58 -59.89
C LYS A 4 16.53 -11.70 -58.38
N LYS A 5 16.22 -10.57 -57.74
CA LYS A 5 15.82 -10.50 -56.32
C LYS A 5 14.34 -10.89 -56.23
N ASN A 6 14.04 -12.04 -55.63
CA ASN A 6 12.67 -12.36 -55.21
C ASN A 6 12.56 -12.06 -53.72
N VAL A 7 11.92 -10.93 -53.42
CA VAL A 7 11.50 -10.56 -52.07
C VAL A 7 10.12 -11.20 -51.88
N ALA A 8 10.05 -12.28 -51.09
CA ALA A 8 8.78 -12.81 -50.62
C ALA A 8 8.56 -12.33 -49.18
N ALA A 9 7.50 -11.56 -49.00
CA ALA A 9 7.12 -10.91 -47.76
C ALA A 9 6.76 -11.94 -46.68
N VAL A 10 7.40 -11.83 -45.52
CA VAL A 10 6.97 -12.52 -44.29
C VAL A 10 6.02 -11.58 -43.56
N CYS A 11 4.73 -11.93 -43.57
CA CYS A 11 3.71 -11.25 -42.80
C CYS A 11 3.77 -11.78 -41.36
N VAL A 12 4.50 -11.08 -40.48
CA VAL A 12 4.51 -11.37 -39.05
C VAL A 12 3.21 -10.84 -38.45
N MET A 13 2.27 -11.74 -38.13
CA MET A 13 1.15 -11.44 -37.25
C MET A 13 1.68 -11.18 -35.85
N LEU A 14 1.76 -9.89 -35.48
CA LEU A 14 1.93 -9.47 -34.09
C LEU A 14 0.64 -9.83 -33.33
N MET A 15 0.66 -10.93 -32.59
CA MET A 15 -0.30 -11.13 -31.52
C MET A 15 0.05 -10.15 -30.40
N ALA A 16 -0.69 -9.06 -30.33
CA ALA A 16 -0.76 -8.21 -29.15
C ALA A 16 -1.45 -9.01 -28.03
N GLY A 17 -0.69 -9.85 -27.34
CA GLY A 17 -1.09 -10.38 -26.05
C GLY A 17 -1.11 -9.21 -25.07
N ASN A 18 -2.30 -8.70 -24.76
CA ASN A 18 -2.51 -7.90 -23.56
C ASN A 18 -2.16 -8.80 -22.36
N ALA A 19 -0.91 -8.71 -21.91
CA ALA A 19 -0.53 -9.19 -20.60
C ALA A 19 -1.33 -8.36 -19.59
N VAL A 20 -2.52 -8.82 -19.23
CA VAL A 20 -3.22 -8.33 -18.04
C VAL A 20 -2.30 -8.72 -16.90
N ALA A 21 -1.56 -7.75 -16.35
CA ALA A 21 -0.78 -7.96 -15.15
C ALA A 21 -1.74 -8.53 -14.10
N ALA A 22 -1.52 -9.78 -13.68
CA ALA A 22 -2.38 -10.41 -12.68
C ALA A 22 -2.33 -9.54 -11.41
N GLU A 23 -3.48 -8.99 -11.01
CA GLU A 23 -3.58 -8.23 -9.77
C GLU A 23 -3.10 -9.09 -8.61
N LYS A 24 -2.18 -8.55 -7.80
CA LYS A 24 -1.60 -9.25 -6.64
C LYS A 24 -2.72 -9.60 -5.66
N THR A 25 -2.86 -10.85 -5.26
CA THR A 25 -3.89 -11.24 -4.27
C THR A 25 -3.52 -10.76 -2.86
N ALA A 26 -4.48 -10.71 -1.94
CA ALA A 26 -4.20 -10.35 -0.54
C ALA A 26 -3.25 -11.36 0.14
N GLU A 27 -3.34 -12.64 -0.22
CA GLU A 27 -2.39 -13.67 0.23
C GLU A 27 -0.98 -13.36 -0.26
N GLN A 28 -0.81 -13.02 -1.53
CA GLN A 28 0.50 -12.64 -2.10
C GLN A 28 1.01 -11.32 -1.50
N LEU A 29 0.11 -10.38 -1.19
CA LEU A 29 0.43 -9.14 -0.51
C LEU A 29 1.05 -9.40 0.85
N VAL A 30 0.34 -10.15 1.70
CA VAL A 30 0.76 -10.49 3.05
C VAL A 30 2.03 -11.32 3.04
N ALA A 31 2.13 -12.34 2.19
CA ALA A 31 3.31 -13.19 2.07
C ALA A 31 4.56 -12.43 1.59
N GLY A 32 4.38 -11.32 0.87
CA GLY A 32 5.47 -10.47 0.41
C GLY A 32 6.04 -9.53 1.48
N LYS A 33 5.39 -9.39 2.64
CA LYS A 33 5.86 -8.54 3.75
C LYS A 33 6.57 -9.37 4.81
N LYS A 34 7.47 -8.72 5.56
CA LYS A 34 8.13 -9.32 6.72
C LYS A 34 7.08 -9.73 7.75
N GLN A 35 7.01 -11.02 8.08
CA GLN A 35 6.08 -11.52 9.09
C GLN A 35 6.57 -11.15 10.50
N ALA A 36 5.65 -10.79 11.38
CA ALA A 36 5.92 -10.57 12.79
C ALA A 36 4.83 -11.21 13.68
N ASP A 37 5.22 -11.57 14.90
CA ASP A 37 4.30 -12.04 15.93
C ASP A 37 3.54 -10.86 16.55
N ILE A 38 2.59 -10.33 15.77
CA ILE A 38 1.73 -9.21 16.11
C ILE A 38 0.30 -9.50 15.68
N THR A 39 -0.67 -8.92 16.37
CA THR A 39 -2.07 -8.87 15.98
C THR A 39 -2.29 -7.82 14.88
N TYR A 40 -3.40 -7.90 14.13
CA TYR A 40 -3.78 -6.81 13.23
C TYR A 40 -4.03 -5.49 13.98
N ARG A 41 -4.50 -5.55 15.24
CA ARG A 41 -4.61 -4.36 16.12
C ARG A 41 -3.26 -3.71 16.33
N GLN A 42 -2.24 -4.49 16.70
CA GLN A 42 -0.88 -3.99 16.89
C GLN A 42 -0.27 -3.45 15.59
N LEU A 43 -0.58 -4.04 14.44
CA LEU A 43 -0.24 -3.43 13.15
C LEU A 43 -0.87 -2.03 13.03
N MET A 44 -2.17 -1.87 13.33
CA MET A 44 -2.82 -0.56 13.27
C MET A 44 -2.25 0.44 14.29
N GLU A 45 -1.76 -0.01 15.45
CA GLU A 45 -1.03 0.83 16.41
C GLU A 45 0.32 1.31 15.86
N ILE A 46 1.05 0.47 15.12
CA ILE A 46 2.25 0.87 14.39
C ILE A 46 1.90 1.94 13.34
N MET A 47 0.83 1.74 12.56
CA MET A 47 0.39 2.73 11.57
C MET A 47 0.00 4.06 12.23
N GLY A 48 -0.71 4.03 13.37
CA GLY A 48 -1.06 5.24 14.12
C GLY A 48 0.16 5.97 14.69
N THR A 49 1.16 5.23 15.15
CA THR A 49 2.46 5.78 15.59
C THR A 49 3.17 6.47 14.42
N ALA A 50 3.20 5.81 13.25
CA ALA A 50 3.79 6.37 12.03
C ALA A 50 3.10 7.69 11.62
N SER A 51 1.76 7.73 11.60
CA SER A 51 1.00 8.95 11.29
C SER A 51 1.26 10.08 12.30
N THR A 52 1.36 9.75 13.59
CA THR A 52 1.69 10.74 14.63
C THR A 52 3.07 11.34 14.39
N MET A 53 4.05 10.49 14.11
CA MET A 53 5.43 10.89 13.87
C MET A 53 5.57 11.74 12.59
N ILE A 54 4.85 11.40 11.53
CA ILE A 54 4.77 12.24 10.32
C ILE A 54 4.22 13.62 10.67
N ASN A 55 3.08 13.69 11.36
CA ASN A 55 2.43 14.96 11.70
C ASN A 55 3.30 15.82 12.63
N GLU A 56 3.93 15.23 13.63
CA GLU A 56 4.88 15.93 14.50
C GLU A 56 6.09 16.44 13.70
N GLY A 57 6.61 15.64 12.77
CA GLY A 57 7.67 16.03 11.87
C GLY A 57 7.29 17.24 11.01
N LEU A 58 6.08 17.26 10.46
CA LEU A 58 5.58 18.37 9.65
C LEU A 58 5.42 19.66 10.46
N VAL A 59 4.81 19.59 11.65
CA VAL A 59 4.63 20.76 12.53
C VAL A 59 5.96 21.36 12.97
N ARG A 60 6.99 20.52 13.11
CA ARG A 60 8.33 20.92 13.53
C ARG A 60 9.29 21.21 12.38
N GLU A 61 8.81 21.09 11.13
CA GLU A 61 9.64 21.16 9.93
C GLU A 61 10.89 20.25 10.00
N ASN A 62 10.71 19.06 10.58
CA ASN A 62 11.76 18.07 10.78
C ASN A 62 11.62 16.94 9.76
N SER A 63 12.33 17.09 8.63
CA SER A 63 12.25 16.15 7.50
C SER A 63 12.75 14.74 7.85
N ARG A 64 13.69 14.63 8.79
CA ARG A 64 14.18 13.34 9.28
C ARG A 64 13.08 12.59 10.03
N MET A 65 12.38 13.26 10.93
CA MET A 65 11.25 12.67 11.66
C MET A 65 10.11 12.27 10.73
N VAL A 66 9.82 13.10 9.70
CA VAL A 66 8.86 12.74 8.65
C VAL A 66 9.30 11.46 7.93
N ARG A 67 10.56 11.38 7.49
CA ARG A 67 11.09 10.20 6.79
C ARG A 67 11.02 8.95 7.66
N ASP A 68 11.45 9.02 8.91
CA ASP A 68 11.41 7.88 9.81
C ASP A 68 9.95 7.40 10.05
N GLY A 69 8.96 8.31 10.08
CA GLY A 69 7.54 7.96 10.14
C GLY A 69 7.01 7.34 8.83
N VAL A 70 7.40 7.88 7.67
CA VAL A 70 7.09 7.31 6.35
C VAL A 70 7.69 5.91 6.20
N ASP A 71 8.90 5.69 6.68
CA ASP A 71 9.56 4.38 6.63
C ASP A 71 8.79 3.34 7.45
N LEU A 72 8.14 3.73 8.55
CA LEU A 72 7.23 2.84 9.29
C LEU A 72 5.98 2.48 8.48
N VAL A 73 5.42 3.43 7.70
CA VAL A 73 4.26 3.16 6.83
C VAL A 73 4.64 2.21 5.71
N ILE A 74 5.80 2.38 5.07
CA ILE A 74 6.20 1.58 3.90
C ILE A 74 6.71 0.19 4.32
N ASN A 75 7.49 0.13 5.40
CA ASN A 75 8.19 -1.09 5.82
C ASN A 75 7.52 -1.82 6.99
N HIS A 76 6.23 -1.55 7.23
CA HIS A 76 5.50 -2.21 8.30
C HIS A 76 5.53 -3.75 8.14
N PRO A 77 5.61 -4.51 9.25
CA PRO A 77 5.47 -5.96 9.18
C PRO A 77 4.02 -6.35 8.87
N ALA A 78 3.84 -7.56 8.37
CA ALA A 78 2.54 -8.22 8.34
C ALA A 78 2.37 -9.12 9.58
N PRO A 79 1.14 -9.23 10.12
CA PRO A 79 0.82 -10.21 11.14
C PRO A 79 1.08 -11.65 10.66
N ASN A 80 1.54 -12.53 11.55
CA ASN A 80 1.75 -13.97 11.28
C ASN A 80 0.46 -14.79 11.04
N HIS A 81 -0.70 -14.12 10.99
CA HIS A 81 -2.01 -14.68 10.70
C HIS A 81 -2.69 -13.83 9.64
N LYS A 82 -3.77 -14.36 9.06
CA LYS A 82 -4.49 -13.75 7.95
C LYS A 82 -5.22 -12.47 8.39
N PRO A 83 -4.88 -11.28 7.87
CA PRO A 83 -5.50 -10.01 8.28
C PRO A 83 -7.01 -9.96 8.12
N TRP A 84 -7.56 -10.64 7.10
CA TRP A 84 -9.00 -10.67 6.85
C TRP A 84 -9.81 -11.49 7.86
N LEU A 85 -9.17 -12.19 8.79
CA LEU A 85 -9.89 -12.88 9.87
C LEU A 85 -10.50 -11.91 10.90
N ILE A 86 -10.16 -10.61 10.84
CA ILE A 86 -10.75 -9.59 11.70
C ILE A 86 -12.16 -9.18 11.27
N VAL A 87 -12.68 -9.68 10.14
CA VAL A 87 -14.06 -9.43 9.69
C VAL A 87 -14.82 -10.75 9.53
N ALA A 88 -16.16 -10.67 9.51
CA ALA A 88 -17.01 -11.84 9.35
C ALA A 88 -16.73 -12.57 8.01
N PRO A 89 -16.92 -13.91 7.92
CA PRO A 89 -16.64 -14.68 6.69
C PRO A 89 -17.24 -14.11 5.40
N LYS A 90 -18.47 -13.57 5.49
CA LYS A 90 -19.17 -12.95 4.35
C LYS A 90 -18.48 -11.69 3.80
N ASP A 91 -17.65 -11.04 4.61
CA ASP A 91 -17.00 -9.76 4.33
C ASP A 91 -15.53 -9.92 3.94
N GLN A 92 -14.93 -11.11 4.11
CA GLN A 92 -13.49 -11.33 3.94
C GLN A 92 -13.00 -11.07 2.53
N GLU A 93 -13.73 -11.51 1.50
CA GLU A 93 -13.30 -11.32 0.11
C GLU A 93 -13.29 -9.85 -0.30
N GLU A 94 -14.24 -9.06 0.19
CA GLU A 94 -14.26 -7.63 -0.08
C GLU A 94 -13.19 -6.88 0.75
N PHE A 95 -12.93 -7.33 1.97
CA PHE A 95 -11.83 -6.80 2.77
C PHE A 95 -10.46 -7.09 2.12
N LYS A 96 -10.25 -8.29 1.55
CA LYS A 96 -9.04 -8.62 0.80
C LYS A 96 -8.80 -7.67 -0.37
N LYS A 97 -9.83 -7.33 -1.15
CA LYS A 97 -9.72 -6.34 -2.23
C LYS A 97 -9.33 -4.97 -1.68
N THR A 98 -9.90 -4.57 -0.54
CA THR A 98 -9.50 -3.32 0.13
C THR A 98 -8.01 -3.34 0.48
N LEU A 99 -7.50 -4.43 1.08
CA LEU A 99 -6.07 -4.55 1.41
C LEU A 99 -5.18 -4.38 0.18
N VAL A 100 -5.51 -5.09 -0.92
CA VAL A 100 -4.77 -5.02 -2.18
C VAL A 100 -4.81 -3.63 -2.80
N ALA A 101 -5.95 -2.95 -2.74
CA ALA A 101 -6.10 -1.61 -3.30
C ALA A 101 -5.39 -0.54 -2.46
N TYR A 102 -5.48 -0.63 -1.13
CA TYR A 102 -5.00 0.42 -0.24
C TYR A 102 -3.50 0.35 0.03
N ASP A 103 -2.89 -0.83 0.13
CA ASP A 103 -1.46 -0.97 0.45
C ASP A 103 -0.53 -0.14 -0.47
N PRO A 104 -0.58 -0.26 -1.82
CA PRO A 104 0.26 0.54 -2.70
C PRO A 104 -0.11 2.03 -2.69
N ILE A 105 -1.37 2.38 -2.41
CA ILE A 105 -1.82 3.78 -2.30
C ILE A 105 -1.18 4.42 -1.06
N LEU A 106 -1.20 3.71 0.07
CA LEU A 106 -0.59 4.18 1.31
C LEU A 106 0.91 4.35 1.16
N ASP A 107 1.61 3.37 0.55
CA ASP A 107 3.04 3.45 0.27
C ASP A 107 3.37 4.68 -0.61
N SER A 108 2.64 4.85 -1.72
CA SER A 108 2.85 5.97 -2.63
C SER A 108 2.56 7.32 -1.99
N GLN A 109 1.49 7.43 -1.20
CA GLN A 109 1.13 8.67 -0.50
C GLN A 109 2.14 9.00 0.60
N ALA A 110 2.62 8.00 1.34
CA ALA A 110 3.65 8.19 2.37
C ALA A 110 4.98 8.66 1.76
N GLU A 111 5.44 8.03 0.67
CA GLU A 111 6.67 8.47 0.00
C GLU A 111 6.54 9.92 -0.52
N GLN A 112 5.37 10.30 -1.05
CA GLN A 112 5.13 11.67 -1.49
C GLN A 112 5.30 12.69 -0.35
N ILE A 113 4.87 12.35 0.88
CA ILE A 113 5.09 13.23 2.04
C ILE A 113 6.58 13.44 2.27
N ALA A 114 7.38 12.37 2.24
CA ALA A 114 8.82 12.47 2.47
C ALA A 114 9.54 13.25 1.35
N VAL A 115 9.10 13.10 0.10
CA VAL A 115 9.60 13.89 -1.05
C VAL A 115 9.31 15.38 -0.85
N GLU A 116 8.07 15.73 -0.49
CA GLU A 116 7.68 17.13 -0.31
C GLU A 116 8.31 17.75 0.96
N ALA A 117 8.47 16.99 2.04
CA ALA A 117 9.16 17.44 3.26
C ALA A 117 10.67 17.66 3.06
N GLY A 118 11.24 17.23 1.93
CA GLY A 118 12.60 17.56 1.52
C GLY A 118 12.74 18.95 0.87
N LYS A 119 11.63 19.67 0.67
CA LYS A 119 11.62 20.99 0.01
C LYS A 119 11.44 22.12 1.05
N PRO A 120 11.80 23.37 0.71
CA PRO A 120 11.62 24.51 1.61
C PRO A 120 10.15 24.85 1.92
N ASP A 121 9.22 24.52 1.01
CA ASP A 121 7.79 24.78 1.18
C ASP A 121 7.06 23.56 1.74
N TRP A 122 6.69 23.64 3.02
CA TRP A 122 6.02 22.58 3.75
C TRP A 122 4.53 22.45 3.42
N ASN A 123 3.92 23.38 2.68
CA ASN A 123 2.49 23.30 2.36
C ASN A 123 2.16 22.06 1.50
N ALA A 124 3.06 21.71 0.57
CA ALA A 124 2.91 20.52 -0.25
C ALA A 124 3.01 19.23 0.60
N ALA A 125 3.92 19.20 1.58
CA ALA A 125 4.05 18.07 2.51
C ALA A 125 2.81 17.92 3.41
N ASN A 126 2.28 19.03 3.93
CA ASN A 126 1.02 19.03 4.70
C ASN A 126 -0.18 18.57 3.87
N SER A 127 -0.25 18.97 2.59
CA SER A 127 -1.30 18.54 1.67
C SER A 127 -1.21 17.05 1.35
N ALA A 128 0.00 16.53 1.12
CA ALA A 128 0.26 15.11 0.93
C ALA A 128 -0.12 14.30 2.18
N ALA A 129 0.20 14.80 3.38
CA ALA A 129 -0.16 14.14 4.63
C ALA A 129 -1.67 14.13 4.88
N SER A 130 -2.37 15.22 4.55
CA SER A 130 -3.83 15.27 4.59
C SER A 130 -4.46 14.23 3.66
N THR A 131 -3.85 13.99 2.51
CA THR A 131 -4.29 12.97 1.55
C THR A 131 -4.11 11.56 2.13
N LEU A 132 -2.95 11.25 2.72
CA LEU A 132 -2.70 9.98 3.41
C LEU A 132 -3.73 9.75 4.54
N MET A 133 -3.95 10.76 5.38
CA MET A 133 -4.93 10.69 6.46
C MET A 133 -6.35 10.45 5.95
N GLY A 134 -6.73 11.06 4.82
CA GLY A 134 -8.00 10.79 4.14
C GLY A 134 -8.16 9.32 3.77
N THR A 135 -7.10 8.69 3.25
CA THR A 135 -7.09 7.25 2.93
C THR A 135 -7.25 6.38 4.19
N CYS A 136 -6.56 6.71 5.29
CA CYS A 136 -6.73 6.01 6.57
C CYS A 136 -8.19 6.07 7.06
N ILE A 137 -8.77 7.27 7.02
CA ILE A 137 -10.16 7.51 7.43
C ILE A 137 -11.14 6.75 6.54
N ALA A 138 -10.94 6.73 5.22
CA ALA A 138 -11.81 6.03 4.28
C ALA A 138 -11.85 4.51 4.52
N CYS A 139 -10.69 3.90 4.78
CA CYS A 139 -10.62 2.49 5.13
C CYS A 139 -11.35 2.22 6.46
N HIS A 140 -11.08 3.04 7.49
CA HIS A 140 -11.74 2.90 8.79
C HIS A 140 -13.26 3.09 8.72
N ALA A 141 -13.74 4.07 7.96
CA ALA A 141 -15.17 4.30 7.75
C ALA A 141 -15.86 3.10 7.10
N SER A 142 -15.15 2.37 6.23
CA SER A 142 -15.67 1.21 5.52
C SER A 142 -15.72 -0.06 6.38
N TRP A 143 -14.81 -0.19 7.36
CA TRP A 143 -14.50 -1.47 7.99
C TRP A 143 -14.55 -1.50 9.52
N LYS A 144 -14.36 -0.37 10.23
CA LYS A 144 -14.18 -0.37 11.69
C LYS A 144 -15.34 -1.05 12.44
N ASP A 145 -16.57 -0.82 11.99
CA ASP A 145 -17.80 -1.34 12.61
C ASP A 145 -18.16 -2.75 12.13
N LYS A 146 -17.38 -3.32 11.20
CA LYS A 146 -17.48 -4.71 10.71
C LYS A 146 -16.42 -5.62 11.30
N THR A 147 -15.54 -5.08 12.15
CA THR A 147 -14.51 -5.87 12.80
C THR A 147 -15.12 -6.77 13.88
N ILE A 148 -14.60 -7.98 13.99
CA ILE A 148 -14.97 -8.97 15.00
C ILE A 148 -13.80 -9.18 15.94
N GLU A 149 -14.10 -9.40 17.22
CA GLU A 149 -13.10 -9.75 18.21
C GLU A 149 -12.60 -11.18 17.95
N ILE A 150 -11.36 -11.34 17.54
CA ILE A 150 -10.76 -12.66 17.35
C ILE A 150 -10.31 -13.17 18.73
N LYS A 151 -11.21 -13.79 19.48
CA LYS A 151 -10.91 -14.40 20.80
C LYS A 151 -9.97 -15.63 20.75
N LYS A 152 -9.36 -15.96 19.59
CA LYS A 152 -8.78 -17.30 19.33
C LYS A 152 -7.49 -17.36 18.49
N LEU A 153 -6.72 -16.28 18.36
CA LEU A 153 -5.42 -16.31 17.64
C LEU A 153 -4.22 -15.88 18.51
N LEU A 154 -4.33 -16.05 19.83
CA LEU A 154 -3.20 -16.05 20.76
C LEU A 154 -3.07 -17.45 21.37
#